data_AF-A0A135UV04-F1
#
_entry.id   AF-A0A135UV04-F1
#
_cell.length_a   1.000
_cell.length_b   1.000
_cell.length_c   1.000
_cell.angle_alpha   90.00
_cell.angle_beta   90.00
_cell.angle_gamma   90.00
#
_symmetry.space_group_name_H-M   'P 1'
#
loop_
_entity.id
_entity.type
_entity.pdbx_description
1 polymer ?
#
loop_
_entity_poly.entity_id
_entity_poly.type
_entity_poly.pdbx_seq_one_letter_code
_entity_poly.pdbx_strand_id
1 'polypeptide(L)'
;MGVVEKGNKIFVSASEIDKNKVTVEWQQNTKQRSQEYYTVPFFNKSQGDQESVLFIQANYLDAFKKKQVAGESEFTVVVDTSFQYGQNDEKTTRWLVYHDKSMNAFQWRFVASVKSKLGNSLSSFAGGIFKSFTGVDLPKVAALFGDPLRDF
;
A
#
# COMPACT_ATOMS: atom_id res chain seq x y z
N MET A 1 3.51 -15.70 -11.83
CA MET A 1 3.01 -14.99 -10.63
C MET A 1 2.62 -13.60 -11.08
N GLY A 2 1.34 -13.24 -10.98
CA GLY A 2 0.85 -11.90 -11.36
C GLY A 2 1.17 -10.87 -10.29
N VAL A 3 0.81 -9.62 -10.56
CA VAL A 3 0.74 -8.53 -9.57
C VAL A 3 -0.73 -8.19 -9.34
N VAL A 4 -1.04 -7.43 -8.29
CA VAL A 4 -2.41 -6.94 -8.10
C VAL A 4 -2.84 -6.02 -9.25
N GLU A 5 -4.02 -6.29 -9.79
CA GLU A 5 -4.62 -5.53 -10.90
C GLU A 5 -6.07 -5.13 -10.60
N LYS A 6 -6.58 -4.20 -11.40
CA LYS A 6 -8.00 -3.83 -11.38
C LYS A 6 -8.88 -5.06 -11.58
N GLY A 7 -9.97 -5.13 -10.82
CA GLY A 7 -10.92 -6.24 -10.81
C GLY A 7 -10.49 -7.43 -9.94
N ASN A 8 -9.28 -7.44 -9.39
CA ASN A 8 -8.87 -8.48 -8.45
C ASN A 8 -9.62 -8.32 -7.12
N LYS A 9 -9.93 -9.45 -6.48
CA LYS A 9 -10.44 -9.49 -5.11
C LYS A 9 -9.27 -9.63 -4.14
N ILE A 10 -9.13 -8.66 -3.25
CA ILE A 10 -8.15 -8.69 -2.16
C ILE A 10 -8.85 -8.99 -0.84
N PHE A 11 -8.22 -9.82 -0.04
CA PHE A 11 -8.62 -10.11 1.33
C PHE A 11 -7.74 -9.30 2.29
N VAL A 12 -8.38 -8.61 3.23
CA VAL A 12 -7.70 -7.84 4.28
C VAL A 12 -8.21 -8.33 5.63
N SER A 13 -7.33 -8.60 6.58
CA SER A 13 -7.78 -8.95 7.93
C SER A 13 -8.42 -7.73 8.60
N ALA A 14 -9.73 -7.81 8.90
CA ALA A 14 -10.47 -6.72 9.52
C ALA A 14 -9.85 -6.24 10.85
N SER A 15 -9.20 -7.16 11.57
CA SER A 15 -8.52 -6.86 12.82
C SER A 15 -7.21 -6.09 12.62
N GLU A 16 -6.63 -6.07 11.43
CA GLU A 16 -5.37 -5.40 11.12
C GLU A 16 -5.55 -4.02 10.47
N ILE A 17 -6.78 -3.69 10.05
CA ILE A 17 -7.08 -2.50 9.22
C ILE A 17 -6.68 -1.19 9.89
N ASP A 18 -6.75 -1.09 11.21
CA ASP A 18 -6.52 0.12 11.99
C ASP A 18 -5.34 0.02 12.99
N LYS A 19 -4.60 -1.09 12.97
CA LYS A 19 -3.49 -1.32 13.94
C LYS A 19 -2.23 -0.53 13.61
N ASN A 20 -1.82 -0.53 12.34
CA ASN A 20 -0.52 -0.03 11.94
C ASN A 20 -0.64 1.31 11.23
N LYS A 21 -0.57 2.42 11.98
CA LYS A 21 -0.59 3.77 11.42
C LYS A 21 0.80 4.33 11.12
N VAL A 22 1.09 4.77 9.90
CA VAL A 22 2.34 5.44 9.48
C VAL A 22 2.05 6.87 9.02
N THR A 23 3.05 7.73 9.13
CA THR A 23 2.98 9.10 8.61
C THR A 23 3.74 9.18 7.31
N VAL A 24 3.04 9.55 6.23
CA VAL A 24 3.63 9.74 4.90
C VAL A 24 3.81 11.23 4.68
N GLU A 25 5.07 11.65 4.47
CA GLU A 25 5.44 13.05 4.24
C GLU A 25 5.96 13.24 2.83
N TRP A 26 5.52 14.30 2.15
CA TRP A 26 5.98 14.63 0.80
C TRP A 26 5.99 16.15 0.57
N GLN A 27 6.46 16.57 -0.59
CA GLN A 27 6.44 17.97 -1.01
C GLN A 27 5.62 18.10 -2.29
N GLN A 28 4.73 19.09 -2.35
CA GLN A 28 3.89 19.38 -3.50
C GLN A 28 3.66 20.89 -3.57
N ASN A 29 3.85 21.51 -4.75
CA ASN A 29 3.71 22.96 -4.94
C ASN A 29 4.51 23.77 -3.91
N THR A 30 5.80 23.43 -3.73
CA THR A 30 6.73 24.01 -2.74
C THR A 30 6.29 23.93 -1.27
N LYS A 31 5.19 23.25 -0.96
CA LYS A 31 4.70 23.04 0.41
C LYS A 31 5.00 21.62 0.87
N GLN A 32 5.47 21.51 2.12
CA GLN A 32 5.54 20.24 2.81
C GLN A 32 4.13 19.78 3.19
N ARG A 33 3.85 18.51 2.94
CA ARG A 33 2.58 17.84 3.21
C ARG A 33 2.85 16.59 4.03
N SER A 34 1.93 16.27 4.91
CA SER A 34 1.98 15.08 5.74
C SER A 34 0.55 14.57 5.94
N GLN A 35 0.38 13.25 5.90
CA GLN A 35 -0.88 12.57 6.16
C GLN A 35 -0.63 11.24 6.85
N GLU A 36 -1.60 10.83 7.67
CA GLU A 36 -1.60 9.54 8.34
C GLU A 36 -2.25 8.47 7.46
N TYR A 37 -1.62 7.29 7.42
CA TYR A 37 -2.07 6.14 6.68
C TYR A 37 -2.06 4.90 7.56
N TYR A 38 -3.04 4.03 7.41
CA TYR A 38 -3.00 2.68 7.93
C TYR A 38 -2.34 1.75 6.91
N THR A 39 -1.38 0.96 7.35
CA THR A 39 -0.68 -0.04 6.54
C THR A 39 -1.19 -1.41 6.90
N VAL A 40 -1.80 -2.09 5.93
CA VAL A 40 -2.46 -3.36 6.17
C VAL A 40 -1.96 -4.37 5.15
N PRO A 41 -1.49 -5.54 5.57
CA PRO A 41 -1.21 -6.60 4.64
C PRO A 41 -2.51 -7.17 4.07
N PHE A 42 -2.47 -7.54 2.79
CA PHE A 42 -3.58 -8.16 2.10
C PHE A 42 -3.12 -9.35 1.26
N PHE A 43 -4.07 -10.24 0.96
CA PHE A 43 -3.86 -11.39 0.10
C PHE A 43 -4.68 -11.24 -1.18
N ASN A 44 -4.04 -11.37 -2.34
CA ASN A 44 -4.72 -11.36 -3.63
C ASN A 44 -5.29 -12.74 -3.93
N LYS A 45 -6.56 -12.95 -3.56
CA LYS A 45 -7.28 -14.21 -3.78
C LYS A 45 -7.41 -14.54 -5.28
N SER A 46 -7.43 -13.53 -6.14
CA SER A 46 -7.52 -13.70 -7.60
C SER A 46 -6.20 -14.13 -8.26
N GLN A 47 -5.06 -14.01 -7.58
CA GLN A 47 -3.72 -14.30 -8.13
C GLN A 47 -2.94 -15.26 -7.22
N GLY A 48 -3.61 -16.29 -6.71
CA GLY A 48 -2.95 -17.36 -5.95
C GLY A 48 -2.45 -16.93 -4.57
N ASP A 49 -3.24 -16.12 -3.86
CA ASP A 49 -2.95 -15.64 -2.50
C ASP A 49 -1.64 -14.85 -2.38
N GLN A 50 -1.25 -14.13 -3.44
CA GLN A 50 -0.09 -13.26 -3.39
C GLN A 50 -0.27 -12.20 -2.29
N GLU A 51 0.70 -12.13 -1.39
CA GLU A 51 0.70 -11.19 -0.29
C GLU A 51 1.31 -9.85 -0.71
N SER A 52 0.62 -8.75 -0.41
CA SER A 52 1.12 -7.38 -0.59
C SER A 52 0.54 -6.44 0.47
N VAL A 53 0.78 -5.14 0.33
CA VAL A 53 0.41 -4.12 1.32
C VAL A 53 -0.55 -3.11 0.72
N LEU A 54 -1.52 -2.73 1.53
CA LEU A 54 -2.46 -1.66 1.26
C LEU A 54 -2.22 -0.52 2.24
N PHE A 55 -2.14 0.70 1.72
CA PHE A 55 -2.12 1.93 2.49
C PHE A 55 -3.49 2.59 2.42
N ILE A 56 -4.10 2.89 3.55
CA ILE A 56 -5.42 3.55 3.64
C ILE A 56 -5.23 4.87 4.36
N GLN A 57 -5.51 6.00 3.71
CA GLN A 57 -5.44 7.29 4.38
C GLN A 57 -6.43 7.30 5.55
N ALA A 58 -6.04 7.84 6.70
CA ALA A 58 -6.84 7.75 7.92
C ALA A 58 -8.28 8.29 7.75
N ASN A 59 -8.43 9.43 7.05
CA ASN A 59 -9.73 10.03 6.75
C ASN A 59 -10.55 9.26 5.69
N TYR A 60 -9.95 8.29 5.01
CA TYR A 60 -10.58 7.42 4.01
C TYR A 60 -10.91 6.03 4.56
N LEU A 61 -10.62 5.76 5.84
CA LEU A 61 -10.83 4.44 6.44
C LEU A 61 -12.30 3.99 6.38
N ASP A 62 -13.24 4.87 6.72
CA ASP A 62 -14.67 4.53 6.68
C ASP A 62 -15.16 4.33 5.24
N ALA A 63 -14.64 5.11 4.30
CA ALA A 63 -14.92 4.94 2.87
C ALA A 63 -14.36 3.61 2.36
N PHE A 64 -13.20 3.19 2.84
CA PHE A 64 -12.63 1.89 2.52
C PHE A 64 -13.45 0.73 3.12
N LYS A 65 -13.86 0.82 4.39
CA LYS A 65 -14.69 -0.19 5.06
C LYS A 65 -16.00 -0.44 4.30
N LYS A 66 -16.59 0.60 3.71
CA LYS A 66 -17.79 0.50 2.87
C LYS A 66 -17.59 -0.23 1.55
N LYS A 67 -16.35 -0.47 1.10
CA LYS A 67 -16.04 -1.26 -0.11
C LYS A 67 -16.06 -2.76 0.13
N GLN A 68 -16.33 -3.22 1.35
CA GLN A 68 -16.49 -4.64 1.63
C GLN A 68 -17.56 -5.24 0.72
N VAL A 69 -17.22 -6.34 0.06
CA VAL A 69 -18.15 -7.10 -0.76
C VAL A 69 -19.20 -7.75 0.15
N ALA A 70 -20.48 -7.43 -0.09
CA ALA A 70 -21.58 -8.01 0.68
C ALA A 70 -21.67 -9.53 0.44
N GLY A 71 -21.87 -10.28 1.53
CA GLY A 71 -22.03 -11.75 1.48
C GLY A 71 -20.73 -12.55 1.55
N GLU A 72 -19.56 -11.90 1.54
CA GLU A 72 -18.28 -12.57 1.84
C GLU A 72 -18.12 -12.67 3.37
N SER A 73 -17.76 -13.87 3.87
CA SER A 73 -17.48 -14.10 5.30
C SER A 73 -16.24 -13.36 5.79
N GLU A 74 -15.31 -13.12 4.87
CA GLU A 74 -14.06 -12.43 5.06
C GLU A 74 -14.16 -10.98 4.55
N PHE A 75 -13.35 -10.08 5.11
CA PHE A 75 -13.32 -8.69 4.64
C PHE A 75 -12.59 -8.64 3.29
N THR A 76 -13.38 -8.73 2.23
CA THR A 76 -12.94 -8.77 0.84
C THR A 76 -13.31 -7.48 0.13
N VAL A 77 -12.38 -6.95 -0.66
CA VAL A 77 -12.56 -5.72 -1.44
C VAL A 77 -12.19 -6.00 -2.89
N VAL A 78 -12.98 -5.45 -3.82
CA VAL A 78 -12.62 -5.45 -5.25
C VAL A 78 -11.75 -4.24 -5.55
N VAL A 79 -10.59 -4.46 -6.16
CA VAL A 79 -9.70 -3.38 -6.60
C VAL A 79 -10.33 -2.68 -7.80
N ASP A 80 -10.62 -1.39 -7.66
CA ASP A 80 -11.20 -0.54 -8.70
C ASP A 80 -10.32 0.69 -8.99
N THR A 81 -10.83 1.64 -9.77
CA THR A 81 -10.11 2.86 -10.17
C THR A 81 -9.96 3.91 -9.05
N SER A 82 -10.57 3.70 -7.89
CA SER A 82 -10.40 4.55 -6.72
C SER A 82 -9.12 4.25 -5.95
N PHE A 83 -8.46 3.12 -6.25
CA PHE A 83 -7.12 2.82 -5.76
C PHE A 83 -6.08 3.42 -6.70
N GLN A 84 -4.95 3.79 -6.12
CA GLN A 84 -3.68 3.94 -6.82
C GLN A 84 -2.75 2.81 -6.41
N TYR A 85 -1.65 2.63 -7.15
CA TYR A 85 -0.63 1.66 -6.79
C TYR A 85 0.77 2.21 -6.94
N GLY A 86 1.68 1.69 -6.12
CA GLY A 86 3.11 1.74 -6.39
C GLY A 86 3.60 0.39 -6.88
N GLN A 87 4.74 0.37 -7.55
CA GLN A 87 5.36 -0.85 -8.07
C GLN A 87 6.88 -0.74 -8.05
N ASN A 88 7.57 -1.88 -8.00
CA ASN A 88 9.01 -1.92 -8.26
C ASN A 88 9.32 -1.83 -9.76
N ASP A 89 10.55 -1.47 -10.10
CA ASP A 89 11.00 -1.28 -11.49
C ASP A 89 10.83 -2.53 -12.36
N GLU A 90 11.06 -3.69 -11.77
CA GLU A 90 10.89 -5.00 -12.41
C GLU A 90 9.41 -5.35 -12.66
N LYS A 91 8.47 -4.57 -12.09
CA LYS A 91 7.01 -4.78 -12.15
C LYS A 91 6.57 -6.14 -11.64
N THR A 92 7.36 -6.73 -10.74
CA THR A 92 7.08 -8.03 -10.12
C THR A 92 6.27 -7.90 -8.84
N THR A 93 6.18 -6.70 -8.26
CA THR A 93 5.36 -6.43 -7.09
C THR A 93 4.65 -5.08 -7.18
N ARG A 94 3.38 -5.06 -6.78
CA ARG A 94 2.56 -3.86 -6.63
C ARG A 94 1.95 -3.80 -5.24
N TRP A 95 1.86 -2.60 -4.68
CA TRP A 95 1.14 -2.32 -3.44
C TRP A 95 0.06 -1.26 -3.72
N LEU A 96 -0.99 -1.27 -2.91
CA LEU A 96 -2.16 -0.43 -3.14
C LEU A 96 -2.15 0.78 -2.21
N VAL A 97 -2.75 1.87 -2.68
CA VAL A 97 -3.00 3.07 -1.88
C VAL A 97 -4.44 3.51 -2.11
N TYR A 98 -5.18 3.68 -1.02
CA TYR A 98 -6.55 4.18 -0.98
C TYR A 98 -6.59 5.51 -0.24
N HIS A 99 -6.72 6.60 -0.99
CA HIS A 99 -6.59 7.96 -0.48
C HIS A 99 -7.18 8.99 -1.46
N ASP A 100 -7.11 10.26 -1.06
CA ASP A 100 -7.30 11.37 -1.99
C ASP A 100 -6.24 11.37 -3.10
N LYS A 101 -6.68 11.09 -4.33
CA LYS A 101 -5.82 11.02 -5.53
C LYS A 101 -5.27 12.38 -5.96
N SER A 102 -5.75 13.50 -5.40
CA SER A 102 -5.13 14.81 -5.63
C SER A 102 -3.74 14.93 -4.96
N MET A 103 -3.42 14.00 -4.07
CA MET A 103 -2.14 13.90 -3.39
C MET A 103 -1.11 13.23 -4.30
N ASN A 104 -0.28 14.04 -4.96
CA ASN A 104 0.80 13.58 -5.84
C ASN A 104 2.05 13.16 -5.03
N ALA A 105 1.86 12.26 -4.07
CA ALA A 105 2.97 11.69 -3.30
C ALA A 105 3.74 10.67 -4.15
N PHE A 106 5.07 10.73 -4.09
CA PHE A 106 5.92 9.73 -4.74
C PHE A 106 5.80 8.37 -4.06
N GLN A 107 5.83 7.29 -4.84
CA GLN A 107 5.61 5.92 -4.35
C GLN A 107 6.61 5.51 -3.25
N TRP A 108 7.86 5.96 -3.34
CA TRP A 108 8.90 5.67 -2.33
C TRP A 108 8.58 6.23 -0.94
N ARG A 109 7.78 7.30 -0.83
CA ARG A 109 7.41 7.91 0.46
C ARG A 109 6.63 6.94 1.33
N PHE A 110 5.78 6.13 0.72
CA PHE A 110 5.02 5.09 1.40
C PHE A 110 5.95 4.03 1.97
N VAL A 111 6.87 3.52 1.15
CA VAL A 111 7.85 2.52 1.61
C VAL A 111 8.73 3.06 2.72
N ALA A 112 9.21 4.30 2.58
CA ALA A 112 10.02 4.97 3.59
C ALA A 112 9.27 5.15 4.92
N SER A 113 7.97 5.46 4.89
CA SER A 113 7.15 5.62 6.10
C SER A 113 7.05 4.31 6.90
N VAL A 114 6.85 3.17 6.23
CA VAL A 114 6.80 1.86 6.89
C VAL A 114 8.16 1.50 7.44
N LYS A 115 9.24 1.72 6.67
CA LYS A 115 10.61 1.47 7.13
C LYS A 115 10.95 2.30 8.37
N SER A 116 10.58 3.58 8.38
CA SER A 116 10.80 4.47 9.53
C SER A 116 10.08 3.97 10.79
N LYS A 117 8.84 3.47 10.64
CA LYS A 117 8.05 2.99 11.78
C LYS A 117 8.45 1.60 12.26
N LEU A 118 8.63 0.65 11.34
CA LEU A 118 8.82 -0.77 11.67
C LEU A 118 10.28 -1.17 11.78
N GLY A 119 11.22 -0.39 11.25
CA GLY A 119 12.66 -0.66 11.34
C GLY A 119 13.01 -2.11 10.99
N ASN A 120 13.58 -2.83 11.94
CA ASN A 120 14.00 -4.23 11.79
C ASN A 120 12.83 -5.23 11.72
N SER A 121 11.62 -4.85 12.14
CA SER A 121 10.41 -5.69 12.04
C SER A 121 9.76 -5.64 10.65
N LEU A 122 10.28 -4.83 9.72
CA LEU A 122 9.78 -4.73 8.35
C LEU A 122 9.87 -6.06 7.59
N SER A 123 10.88 -6.88 7.88
CA SER A 123 11.06 -8.21 7.26
C SER A 123 9.94 -9.19 7.62
N SER A 124 9.33 -9.01 8.79
CA SER A 124 8.14 -9.75 9.25
C SER A 124 6.84 -9.12 8.76
N PHE A 125 6.89 -7.90 8.20
CA PHE A 125 5.72 -7.27 7.62
C PHE A 125 5.39 -7.93 6.29
N ALA A 126 4.16 -8.40 6.22
CA ALA A 126 3.59 -9.10 5.09
C ALA A 126 3.64 -8.23 3.81
N GLY A 127 3.97 -8.86 2.67
CA GLY A 127 4.05 -8.21 1.36
C GLY A 127 5.43 -8.23 0.69
N GLY A 128 5.47 -8.71 -0.56
CA GLY A 128 6.70 -9.04 -1.29
C GLY A 128 7.77 -7.94 -1.32
N ILE A 129 7.40 -6.67 -1.50
CA ILE A 129 8.39 -5.58 -1.49
C ILE A 129 8.99 -5.38 -0.11
N PHE A 130 8.18 -5.46 0.96
CA PHE A 130 8.59 -5.11 2.32
C PHE A 130 9.49 -6.19 2.93
N LYS A 131 9.22 -7.46 2.61
CA LYS A 131 10.15 -8.56 2.88
C LYS A 131 11.49 -8.37 2.19
N SER A 132 11.50 -7.77 0.99
CA SER A 132 12.72 -7.51 0.23
C SER A 132 13.53 -6.30 0.75
N PHE A 133 12.97 -5.50 1.66
CA PHE A 133 13.61 -4.33 2.30
C PHE A 133 14.23 -4.69 3.66
N THR A 134 15.13 -5.65 3.72
CA THR A 134 15.88 -5.97 4.95
C THR A 134 17.08 -5.03 5.12
N GLY A 135 17.02 -4.08 6.07
CA GLY A 135 18.15 -3.20 6.42
C GLY A 135 18.31 -1.92 5.57
N VAL A 136 19.53 -1.42 5.42
CA VAL A 136 19.89 -0.21 4.63
C VAL A 136 19.91 -0.53 3.13
N ASP A 137 18.83 -1.11 2.60
CA ASP A 137 18.64 -1.35 1.16
C ASP A 137 18.24 -0.04 0.44
N LEU A 138 19.10 0.98 0.58
CA LEU A 138 19.03 2.26 -0.13
C LEU A 138 18.89 2.08 -1.65
N PRO A 139 19.53 1.12 -2.34
CA PRO A 139 19.40 0.97 -3.79
C PRO A 139 18.00 0.58 -4.26
N LYS A 140 17.30 -0.30 -3.52
CA LYS A 140 15.93 -0.72 -3.87
C LYS A 140 14.90 0.35 -3.55
N VAL A 141 15.10 1.12 -2.48
CA VAL A 141 14.29 2.31 -2.23
C VAL A 141 14.61 3.36 -3.30
N ALA A 142 15.86 3.39 -3.78
CA ALA A 142 16.29 4.33 -4.79
C ALA A 142 15.72 4.08 -6.17
N ALA A 143 15.53 2.82 -6.53
CA ALA A 143 14.75 2.42 -7.71
C ALA A 143 13.34 3.02 -7.69
N LEU A 144 12.73 3.19 -6.52
CA LEU A 144 11.41 3.81 -6.38
C LEU A 144 11.42 5.35 -6.40
N PHE A 145 12.60 6.01 -6.41
CA PHE A 145 12.69 7.47 -6.44
C PHE A 145 12.26 8.02 -7.81
N GLY A 146 11.49 9.11 -7.79
CA GLY A 146 11.11 9.86 -8.99
C GLY A 146 9.73 9.53 -9.55
N ASP A 147 9.13 8.40 -9.16
CA ASP A 147 7.84 7.97 -9.69
C ASP A 147 6.67 8.31 -8.75
N PRO A 148 5.63 9.02 -9.22
CA PRO A 148 4.39 9.18 -8.48
C PRO A 148 3.64 7.83 -8.39
N LEU A 149 2.65 7.77 -7.50
CA LEU A 149 1.68 6.69 -7.54
C LEU A 149 0.96 6.65 -8.90
N ARG A 150 0.58 5.44 -9.32
CA ARG A 150 -0.01 5.15 -10.63
C ARG A 150 -1.49 4.82 -10.50
N ASP A 151 -2.24 5.18 -11.53
CA ASP A 151 -3.66 4.83 -11.68
C ASP A 151 -3.83 3.49 -12.41
N PHE A 152 -4.94 2.81 -12.12
CA PHE A 152 -5.40 1.60 -12.79
C PHE A 152 -6.21 1.87 -14.06
#